data_AF-A0A0L0G7V8-F1
#
_entry.id   AF-A0A0L0G7V8-F1
#
_cell.length_a   1.000
_cell.length_b   1.000
_cell.length_c   1.000
_cell.angle_alpha   90.00
_cell.angle_beta   90.00
_cell.angle_gamma   90.00
#
_symmetry.space_group_name_H-M   'P 1'
#
loop_
_entity.id
_entity.type
_entity.pdbx_description
1 polymer ?
#
loop_
_entity_poly.entity_id
_entity_poly.type
_entity_poly.pdbx_seq_one_letter_code
_entity_poly.pdbx_strand_id
1 'polypeptide(L)'
;MTIYCIFPYHIINNFDDFNDLEENSNCKEDIDSEIGGMYYVYQRITDCLCYRSGSTRGARVDCEDRYLDAADPNVYCSAIADNGGTLVPGTLCLLRPEQAHPTQLAVGKAAALCHRRQFENMSSKQLKKYIRKNLVPVFVGYNQRLYISDKHHMSYALHQANLEFKNNMLHRAMYVCVCANLDIKNNMLHRAMYVCV
;
A
#
# COMPACT_ATOMS: atom_id res chain seq x y z
N MET A 1 -26.12 3.79 -22.67
CA MET A 1 -25.49 5.12 -22.58
C MET A 1 -23.99 4.90 -22.57
N THR A 2 -23.38 5.02 -23.75
CA THR A 2 -21.95 4.73 -23.95
C THR A 2 -21.21 6.05 -23.89
N ILE A 3 -20.33 6.22 -22.90
CA ILE A 3 -19.48 7.40 -22.78
C ILE A 3 -18.10 6.99 -23.32
N TYR A 4 -17.70 7.60 -24.43
CA TYR A 4 -16.34 7.51 -24.95
C TYR A 4 -15.50 8.58 -24.27
N CYS A 5 -14.47 8.18 -23.51
CA CYS A 5 -13.41 9.09 -23.11
C CYS A 5 -12.40 9.16 -24.26
N ILE A 6 -12.41 10.25 -25.02
CA ILE A 6 -11.34 10.61 -25.96
C ILE A 6 -10.36 11.49 -25.19
N PHE A 7 -9.15 10.99 -24.95
CA PHE A 7 -8.03 11.79 -24.44
C PHE A 7 -7.03 12.03 -25.59
N PRO A 8 -6.70 13.30 -25.92
CA PRO A 8 -5.56 13.59 -26.77
C PRO A 8 -4.37 13.94 -25.88
N TYR A 9 -3.47 12.99 -25.63
CA TYR A 9 -2.14 13.34 -25.14
C TYR A 9 -1.07 12.54 -25.88
N HIS A 10 -0.18 13.29 -26.52
CA HIS A 10 1.12 12.82 -26.97
C HIS A 10 1.88 12.27 -25.78
N ILE A 11 2.05 10.95 -25.74
CA ILE A 11 3.01 10.30 -24.87
C ILE A 11 4.40 10.61 -25.43
N ILE A 12 5.16 11.46 -24.74
CA ILE A 12 6.61 11.55 -24.98
C ILE A 12 7.22 10.33 -24.29
N ASN A 13 7.29 9.22 -25.03
CA ASN A 13 8.13 8.08 -24.69
C ASN A 13 9.56 8.45 -25.07
N ASN A 14 10.32 9.03 -24.14
CA ASN A 14 11.79 9.07 -24.21
C ASN A 14 12.32 9.47 -22.83
N PHE A 15 12.53 8.48 -21.97
CA PHE A 15 13.36 8.61 -20.77
C PHE A 15 14.07 7.28 -20.52
N ASP A 16 14.75 6.81 -21.57
CA ASP A 16 15.84 5.85 -21.46
C ASP A 16 17.11 6.69 -21.29
N ASP A 17 17.47 6.97 -20.04
CA ASP A 17 18.85 7.17 -19.55
C ASP A 17 18.82 7.82 -18.16
N PHE A 18 18.82 6.98 -17.13
CA PHE A 18 19.17 7.35 -15.75
C PHE A 18 20.12 6.27 -15.21
N ASN A 19 21.31 6.19 -15.81
CA ASN A 19 22.38 5.31 -15.34
C ASN A 19 23.29 5.94 -14.28
N ASP A 20 23.20 7.25 -14.02
CA ASP A 20 24.15 7.93 -13.13
C ASP A 20 23.44 8.64 -11.96
N LEU A 21 22.94 7.86 -11.00
CA LEU A 21 22.74 8.35 -9.64
C LEU A 21 23.54 7.46 -8.69
N GLU A 22 24.74 7.98 -8.39
CA GLU A 22 25.70 7.53 -7.40
C GLU A 22 25.08 7.25 -6.02
N GLU A 23 25.79 6.38 -5.30
CA GLU A 23 25.67 5.99 -3.91
C GLU A 23 25.21 7.10 -2.94
N ASN A 24 23.90 7.23 -2.75
CA ASN A 24 23.36 7.74 -1.50
C ASN A 24 22.30 6.78 -0.99
N SER A 25 22.69 5.94 -0.04
CA SER A 25 21.90 4.88 0.59
C SER A 25 20.73 5.38 1.46
N ASN A 26 20.37 6.65 1.37
CA ASN A 26 19.23 7.23 2.07
C ASN A 26 18.15 7.56 1.05
N CYS A 27 17.26 6.60 0.80
CA CYS A 27 15.92 6.88 0.29
C CYS A 27 15.17 7.64 1.39
N LYS A 28 15.52 8.91 1.59
CA LYS A 28 14.71 9.81 2.40
C LYS A 28 13.43 10.00 1.59
N GLU A 29 12.29 9.77 2.24
CA GLU A 29 10.99 10.19 1.71
C GLU A 29 11.06 11.73 1.65
N ASP A 30 11.58 12.28 0.55
CA ASP A 30 11.43 13.68 0.26
C ASP A 30 9.94 13.90 0.04
N ILE A 31 9.41 14.72 0.94
CA ILE A 31 8.01 15.07 1.13
C ILE A 31 7.34 15.36 -0.21
N ASP A 32 6.11 14.86 -0.36
CA ASP A 32 5.17 15.05 -1.48
C ASP A 32 4.98 16.52 -1.89
N SER A 33 5.94 17.11 -2.59
CA SER A 33 5.81 18.39 -3.25
C SER A 33 6.21 18.25 -4.71
N GLU A 34 5.28 17.82 -5.58
CA GLU A 34 5.17 18.29 -6.98
C GLU A 34 4.07 17.57 -7.79
N ILE A 35 2.85 17.42 -7.25
CA ILE A 35 1.63 17.41 -8.10
C ILE A 35 0.53 18.14 -7.34
N GLY A 36 0.63 19.47 -7.27
CA GLY A 36 -0.44 20.32 -6.77
C GLY A 36 -1.56 20.39 -7.81
N GLY A 37 -2.65 19.66 -7.59
CA GLY A 37 -3.84 19.87 -8.42
C GLY A 37 -4.94 18.82 -8.46
N MET A 38 -5.03 17.83 -7.56
CA MET A 38 -6.20 16.92 -7.58
C MET A 38 -6.53 16.21 -6.24
N TYR A 39 -6.22 16.80 -5.08
CA TYR A 39 -6.27 16.11 -3.78
C TYR A 39 -7.49 16.38 -2.89
N TYR A 40 -8.53 17.08 -3.36
CA TYR A 40 -9.57 17.58 -2.45
C TYR A 40 -10.63 16.54 -2.00
N VAL A 41 -10.67 15.34 -2.57
CA VAL A 41 -11.65 14.29 -2.14
C VAL A 41 -11.04 13.28 -1.15
N TYR A 42 -9.71 13.14 -1.11
CA TYR A 42 -9.02 12.18 -0.21
C TYR A 42 -8.88 12.67 1.23
N GLN A 43 -9.05 13.96 1.47
CA GLN A 43 -8.64 14.60 2.71
C GLN A 43 -9.49 14.23 3.96
N ARG A 44 -10.70 13.65 3.78
CA ARG A 44 -11.51 13.15 4.91
C ARG A 44 -11.23 11.69 5.29
N ILE A 45 -10.65 10.90 4.38
CA ILE A 45 -10.27 9.50 4.68
C ILE A 45 -8.88 9.48 5.36
N THR A 46 -8.05 10.48 5.07
CA THR A 46 -6.75 10.69 5.74
C THR A 46 -6.85 11.01 7.22
N ASP A 47 -8.03 11.30 7.80
CA ASP A 47 -8.15 11.44 9.26
C ASP A 47 -8.16 10.08 10.00
N CYS A 48 -8.32 8.97 9.25
CA CYS A 48 -8.12 7.60 9.77
C CYS A 48 -6.68 7.16 9.56
N LEU A 49 -5.73 7.85 10.20
CA LEU A 49 -4.34 7.43 10.18
C LEU A 49 -4.15 6.22 11.10
N CYS A 50 -3.99 5.03 10.51
CA CYS A 50 -3.44 3.89 11.21
C CYS A 50 -1.98 4.16 11.57
N TYR A 51 -1.69 4.25 12.85
CA TYR A 51 -0.31 4.36 13.32
C TYR A 51 -0.12 3.51 14.57
N ARG A 52 1.12 3.04 14.73
CA ARG A 52 1.56 2.34 15.93
C ARG A 52 1.40 3.26 17.16
N SER A 53 0.90 2.69 18.26
CA SER A 53 0.66 3.33 19.56
C SER A 53 1.75 4.36 19.94
N GLY A 54 1.35 5.60 20.23
CA GLY A 54 2.26 6.66 20.73
C GLY A 54 1.89 8.13 20.47
N SER A 55 0.75 8.48 19.86
CA SER A 55 0.39 9.89 19.61
C SER A 55 -1.09 10.21 19.85
N THR A 56 -1.37 11.36 20.48
CA THR A 56 -2.51 11.61 21.37
C THR A 56 -3.66 12.47 20.80
N ARG A 57 -3.83 12.58 19.47
CA ARG A 57 -4.97 13.35 18.91
C ARG A 57 -5.57 12.65 17.68
N GLY A 58 -6.86 12.28 17.78
CA GLY A 58 -7.64 11.58 16.73
C GLY A 58 -8.12 10.19 17.16
N ALA A 59 -9.22 9.69 16.59
CA ALA A 59 -9.67 8.31 16.74
C ALA A 59 -8.68 7.39 16.02
N ARG A 60 -7.61 7.03 16.72
CA ARG A 60 -6.48 6.27 16.19
C ARG A 60 -6.84 4.79 16.21
N VAL A 61 -6.69 4.13 15.07
CA VAL A 61 -6.79 2.68 14.99
C VAL A 61 -5.41 2.10 15.27
N ASP A 62 -5.24 1.57 16.49
CA ASP A 62 -4.01 0.89 16.89
C ASP A 62 -4.02 -0.55 16.38
N CYS A 63 -3.08 -0.89 15.52
CA CYS A 63 -2.85 -2.28 15.14
C CYS A 63 -1.92 -2.96 16.14
N GLU A 64 -2.31 -4.17 16.57
CA GLU A 64 -1.51 -4.99 17.46
C GLU A 64 -0.14 -5.29 16.85
N ASP A 65 0.92 -5.08 17.64
CA ASP A 65 2.28 -5.43 17.24
C ASP A 65 2.53 -6.93 17.45
N ARG A 66 1.95 -7.74 16.55
CA ARG A 66 2.14 -9.20 16.55
C ARG A 66 3.05 -9.63 15.40
N TYR A 67 3.91 -10.60 15.67
CA TYR A 67 4.69 -11.25 14.62
C TYR A 67 3.78 -12.18 13.82
N LEU A 68 3.69 -11.93 12.52
CA LEU A 68 3.01 -12.81 11.57
C LEU A 68 4.05 -13.59 10.79
N ASP A 69 3.89 -14.91 10.74
CA ASP A 69 4.73 -15.75 9.89
C ASP A 69 4.13 -15.83 8.49
N ALA A 70 4.86 -15.34 7.50
CA ALA A 70 4.41 -15.39 6.11
C ALA A 70 4.28 -16.82 5.58
N ALA A 71 4.92 -17.80 6.24
CA ALA A 71 4.74 -19.21 5.93
C ALA A 71 3.33 -19.75 6.26
N ASP A 72 2.61 -19.09 7.17
CA ASP A 72 1.24 -19.47 7.52
C ASP A 72 0.24 -18.81 6.54
N PRO A 73 -0.48 -19.56 5.69
CA PRO A 73 -1.44 -18.99 4.77
C PRO A 73 -2.61 -18.29 5.48
N ASN A 74 -2.91 -18.64 6.73
CA ASN A 74 -4.07 -18.11 7.46
C ASN A 74 -3.86 -16.70 8.00
N VAL A 75 -2.63 -16.19 8.01
CA VAL A 75 -2.35 -14.81 8.46
C VAL A 75 -2.54 -13.77 7.36
N TYR A 76 -2.83 -14.20 6.13
CA TYR A 76 -3.10 -13.30 5.01
C TYR A 76 -4.53 -12.75 5.08
N CYS A 77 -4.68 -11.47 4.77
CA CYS A 77 -5.99 -10.80 4.82
C CYS A 77 -7.03 -11.46 3.90
N SER A 78 -6.58 -11.95 2.73
CA SER A 78 -7.44 -12.69 1.80
C SER A 78 -7.94 -14.00 2.41
N ALA A 79 -7.06 -14.80 3.01
CA ALA A 79 -7.45 -16.03 3.68
C ALA A 79 -8.42 -15.79 4.84
N ILE A 80 -8.23 -14.73 5.62
CA ILE A 80 -9.17 -14.34 6.68
C ILE A 80 -10.55 -14.05 6.09
N ALA A 81 -10.62 -13.28 5.00
CA ALA A 81 -11.89 -12.96 4.34
C ALA A 81 -12.56 -14.20 3.71
N ASP A 82 -11.78 -15.06 3.06
CA ASP A 82 -12.26 -16.27 2.38
C ASP A 82 -12.81 -17.30 3.37
N ASN A 83 -12.23 -17.38 4.58
CA ASN A 83 -12.70 -18.24 5.66
C ASN A 83 -13.95 -17.69 6.38
N GLY A 84 -14.60 -16.66 5.83
CA GLY A 84 -15.78 -16.01 6.43
C GLY A 84 -15.44 -15.09 7.59
N GLY A 85 -14.15 -14.78 7.81
CA GLY A 85 -13.70 -13.82 8.80
C GLY A 85 -13.96 -12.39 8.36
N THR A 86 -14.39 -11.55 9.30
CA THR A 86 -14.54 -10.11 9.08
C THR A 86 -13.26 -9.40 9.46
N LEU A 87 -12.66 -8.67 8.52
CA LEU A 87 -11.53 -7.79 8.79
C LEU A 87 -12.03 -6.54 9.53
N VAL A 88 -11.78 -6.48 10.83
CA VAL A 88 -12.18 -5.33 11.67
C VAL A 88 -11.05 -4.30 11.74
N PRO A 89 -11.37 -3.00 11.95
CA PRO A 89 -10.35 -1.99 12.21
C PRO A 89 -9.41 -2.42 13.35
N GLY A 90 -8.10 -2.24 13.17
CA GLY A 90 -7.06 -2.68 14.10
C GLY A 90 -6.51 -4.08 13.79
N THR A 91 -7.10 -4.81 12.84
CA THR A 91 -6.58 -6.11 12.42
C THR A 91 -5.24 -5.94 11.72
N LEU A 92 -4.21 -6.63 12.24
CA LEU A 92 -2.94 -6.82 11.56
C LEU A 92 -2.96 -8.14 10.77
N CYS A 93 -2.75 -8.07 9.47
CA CYS A 93 -2.64 -9.24 8.58
C CYS A 93 -1.54 -9.02 7.53
N LEU A 94 -1.20 -10.07 6.77
CA LEU A 94 -0.29 -9.98 5.64
C LEU A 94 -1.05 -9.76 4.33
N LEU A 95 -0.50 -8.93 3.46
CA LEU A 95 -1.04 -8.68 2.12
C LEU A 95 0.07 -8.75 1.08
N ARG A 96 -0.18 -9.48 0.00
CA ARG A 96 0.70 -9.43 -1.16
C ARG A 96 0.42 -8.16 -1.96
N PRO A 97 1.45 -7.43 -2.46
CA PRO A 97 1.24 -6.22 -3.26
C PRO A 97 0.26 -6.40 -4.43
N GLU A 98 0.23 -7.58 -5.06
CA GLU A 98 -0.64 -7.91 -6.21
C GLU A 98 -2.12 -7.99 -5.83
N GLN A 99 -2.43 -8.19 -4.54
CA GLN A 99 -3.79 -8.24 -4.01
C GLN A 99 -4.28 -6.87 -3.52
N ALA A 100 -3.39 -5.87 -3.44
CA ALA A 100 -3.74 -4.53 -3.01
C ALA A 100 -4.32 -3.73 -4.19
N HIS A 101 -5.42 -3.02 -3.93
CA HIS A 101 -5.99 -2.05 -4.85
C HIS A 101 -5.40 -0.66 -4.52
N PRO A 102 -4.64 -0.05 -5.43
CA PRO A 102 -4.07 1.26 -5.17
C PRO A 102 -5.17 2.33 -5.17
N THR A 103 -5.06 3.29 -4.26
CA THR A 103 -5.88 4.51 -4.26
C THR A 103 -5.29 5.63 -5.10
N GLN A 104 -4.02 5.51 -5.50
CA GLN A 104 -3.31 6.49 -6.33
C GLN A 104 -3.09 5.91 -7.73
N LEU A 105 -3.37 6.71 -8.77
CA LEU A 105 -3.26 6.28 -10.17
C LEU A 105 -1.82 6.06 -10.63
N ALA A 106 -0.88 6.86 -10.13
CA ALA A 106 0.52 6.84 -10.56
C ALA A 106 1.48 6.93 -9.38
N VAL A 107 2.59 6.20 -9.44
CA VAL A 107 3.69 6.26 -8.47
C VAL A 107 4.95 6.83 -9.14
N GLY A 108 5.68 7.67 -8.40
CA GLY A 108 6.96 8.19 -8.87
C GLY A 108 8.00 7.07 -9.05
N LYS A 109 8.40 6.78 -10.30
CA LYS A 109 9.29 5.65 -10.63
C LYS A 109 10.66 5.76 -9.94
N ALA A 110 11.22 6.96 -9.82
CA ALA A 110 12.52 7.17 -9.17
C ALA A 110 12.51 6.78 -7.69
N ALA A 111 11.52 7.26 -6.92
CA ALA A 111 11.36 6.92 -5.51
C ALA A 111 11.13 5.40 -5.31
N ALA A 112 10.31 4.80 -6.17
CA ALA A 112 10.07 3.37 -6.11
C ALA A 112 11.32 2.53 -6.47
N LEU A 113 12.12 2.97 -7.44
CA LEU A 113 13.40 2.32 -7.77
C LEU A 113 14.42 2.45 -6.64
N CYS A 114 14.45 3.58 -5.92
CA CYS A 114 15.28 3.74 -4.73
C CYS A 114 14.93 2.67 -3.67
N HIS A 115 13.64 2.56 -3.34
CA HIS A 115 13.17 1.52 -2.42
C HIS A 115 13.49 0.12 -2.92
N ARG A 116 13.36 -0.14 -4.23
CA ARG A 116 13.69 -1.45 -4.82
C ARG A 116 15.15 -1.81 -4.57
N ARG A 117 16.09 -0.92 -4.93
CA ARG A 117 17.52 -1.10 -4.69
C ARG A 117 17.81 -1.28 -3.20
N GLN A 118 17.13 -0.50 -2.35
CA GLN A 118 17.25 -0.63 -0.90
C GLN A 118 16.83 -2.03 -0.41
N PHE A 119 15.73 -2.59 -0.91
CA PHE A 119 15.26 -3.92 -0.51
C PHE A 119 16.16 -5.04 -1.03
N GLU A 120 16.64 -4.92 -2.26
CA GLU A 120 17.57 -5.88 -2.88
C GLU A 120 18.91 -5.93 -2.13
N ASN A 121 19.35 -4.82 -1.54
CA ASN A 121 20.56 -4.74 -0.72
C ASN A 121 20.37 -5.16 0.74
N MET A 122 19.14 -5.42 1.19
CA MET A 122 18.85 -5.86 2.57
C MET A 122 18.92 -7.38 2.67
N SER A 123 19.53 -7.89 3.75
CA SER A 123 19.32 -9.29 4.13
C SER A 123 17.85 -9.58 4.44
N SER A 124 17.41 -10.83 4.31
CA SER A 124 16.04 -11.27 4.62
C SER A 124 15.57 -10.81 6.02
N LYS A 125 16.46 -10.86 7.01
CA LYS A 125 16.20 -10.42 8.39
C LYS A 125 16.02 -8.91 8.49
N GLN A 126 16.84 -8.12 7.78
CA GLN A 126 16.72 -6.66 7.73
C GLN A 126 15.43 -6.24 7.02
N LEU A 127 15.13 -6.84 5.87
CA LEU A 127 13.91 -6.57 5.11
C LEU A 127 12.67 -6.89 5.94
N LYS A 128 12.62 -8.06 6.59
CA LYS A 128 11.51 -8.42 7.48
C LYS A 128 11.30 -7.41 8.61
N LYS A 129 12.40 -6.97 9.24
CA LYS A 129 12.35 -5.93 10.28
C LYS A 129 11.86 -4.59 9.73
N TYR A 130 12.31 -4.22 8.52
CA TYR A 130 11.90 -2.99 7.84
C TYR A 130 10.40 -3.00 7.53
N ILE A 131 9.89 -4.05 6.86
CA ILE A 131 8.46 -4.13 6.49
C ILE A 131 7.59 -4.15 7.75
N ARG A 132 7.98 -4.87 8.81
CA ARG A 132 7.23 -4.86 10.08
C ARG A 132 7.20 -3.48 10.76
N LYS A 133 8.22 -2.65 10.54
CA LYS A 133 8.26 -1.28 11.08
C LYS A 133 7.38 -0.33 10.27
N ASN A 134 7.25 -0.57 8.96
CA ASN A 134 6.51 0.26 8.03
C ASN A 134 5.19 -0.42 7.63
N LEU A 135 4.20 -0.32 8.52
CA LEU A 135 2.86 -0.87 8.27
C LEU A 135 2.16 -0.11 7.14
N VAL A 136 1.48 -0.83 6.27
CA VAL A 136 0.69 -0.24 5.19
C VAL A 136 -0.77 -0.08 5.66
N PRO A 137 -1.32 1.14 5.69
CA PRO A 137 -2.73 1.36 6.00
C PRO A 137 -3.63 0.82 4.89
N VAL A 138 -4.62 0.02 5.26
CA VAL A 138 -5.55 -0.63 4.34
C VAL A 138 -7.00 -0.36 4.73
N PHE A 139 -7.84 -0.10 3.73
CA PHE A 139 -9.29 -0.02 3.84
C PHE A 139 -9.93 -1.25 3.22
N VAL A 140 -10.93 -1.83 3.89
CA VAL A 140 -11.75 -2.90 3.33
C VAL A 140 -12.93 -2.24 2.63
N GLY A 141 -12.98 -2.33 1.32
CA GLY A 141 -14.10 -1.87 0.50
C GLY A 141 -15.05 -3.02 0.14
N TYR A 142 -16.00 -2.71 -0.74
CA TYR A 142 -17.02 -3.65 -1.19
C TYR A 142 -16.44 -4.99 -1.66
N ASN A 143 -17.12 -6.09 -1.32
CA ASN A 143 -16.67 -7.47 -1.60
C ASN A 143 -15.29 -7.77 -1.00
N GLN A 144 -15.02 -7.26 0.21
CA GLN A 144 -13.77 -7.49 0.94
C GLN A 144 -12.50 -7.06 0.17
N ARG A 145 -12.62 -6.14 -0.80
CA ARG A 145 -11.47 -5.63 -1.56
C ARG A 145 -10.59 -4.75 -0.68
N LEU A 146 -9.28 -4.96 -0.75
CA LEU A 146 -8.31 -4.28 0.10
C LEU A 146 -7.68 -3.11 -0.65
N TYR A 147 -7.90 -1.90 -0.18
CA TYR A 147 -7.38 -0.66 -0.77
C TYR A 147 -6.24 -0.10 0.07
N ILE A 148 -5.07 0.14 -0.52
CA ILE A 148 -3.94 0.77 0.18
C ILE A 148 -4.01 2.29 0.04
N SER A 149 -3.96 3.03 1.14
CA SER A 149 -4.08 4.50 1.11
C SER A 149 -2.76 5.24 1.14
N ASP A 150 -1.68 4.58 1.56
CA ASP A 150 -0.34 5.14 1.66
C ASP A 150 0.68 4.04 1.39
N LYS A 151 1.95 4.43 1.25
CA LYS A 151 3.12 3.58 1.00
C LYS A 151 3.09 2.91 -0.37
N HIS A 152 2.47 3.53 -1.36
CA HIS A 152 2.40 3.01 -2.74
C HIS A 152 3.79 2.79 -3.36
N HIS A 153 4.75 3.69 -3.14
CA HIS A 153 6.13 3.47 -3.64
C HIS A 153 6.78 2.26 -3.00
N MET A 154 6.63 2.07 -1.69
CA MET A 154 7.14 0.90 -0.96
C MET A 154 6.47 -0.39 -1.45
N SER A 155 5.15 -0.39 -1.59
CA SER A 155 4.38 -1.54 -2.09
C SER A 155 4.79 -1.93 -3.51
N TYR A 156 4.91 -0.93 -4.41
CA TYR A 156 5.35 -1.15 -5.78
C TYR A 156 6.79 -1.64 -5.85
N ALA A 157 7.69 -1.04 -5.05
CA ALA A 157 9.08 -1.46 -4.96
C ALA A 157 9.21 -2.92 -4.47
N LEU A 158 8.42 -3.31 -3.46
CA LEU A 158 8.42 -4.67 -2.93
C LEU A 158 7.90 -5.69 -3.96
N HIS A 159 6.91 -5.32 -4.77
CA HIS A 159 6.42 -6.14 -5.88
C HIS A 159 7.48 -6.37 -6.96
N GLN A 160 8.22 -5.32 -7.30
CA GLN A 160 9.22 -5.32 -8.38
C GLN A 160 10.61 -5.80 -7.95
N ALA A 161 10.89 -5.89 -6.65
CA ALA A 161 12.21 -6.25 -6.15
C ALA A 161 12.58 -7.70 -6.49
N ASN A 162 13.79 -7.87 -7.02
CA ASN A 162 14.35 -9.19 -7.29
C ASN A 162 15.02 -9.75 -6.04
N LEU A 163 14.19 -10.21 -5.12
CA LEU A 163 14.68 -10.74 -3.85
C LEU A 163 14.99 -12.23 -3.97
N GLU A 164 16.24 -12.62 -3.74
CA GLU A 164 16.72 -14.00 -3.78
C GLU A 164 16.27 -14.77 -2.53
N PHE A 165 15.22 -15.58 -2.64
CA PHE A 165 14.76 -16.42 -1.52
C PHE A 165 14.53 -17.88 -1.94
N LYS A 166 14.76 -18.81 -1.01
CA LYS A 166 14.40 -20.22 -1.22
C LYS A 166 12.90 -20.41 -1.46
N ASN A 167 12.07 -19.52 -0.91
CA ASN A 167 10.64 -19.41 -1.17
C ASN A 167 10.32 -17.98 -1.60
N ASN A 168 10.38 -17.72 -2.91
CA ASN A 168 10.22 -16.40 -3.53
C ASN A 168 8.94 -15.64 -3.10
N MET A 169 7.92 -16.35 -2.63
CA MET A 169 6.61 -15.79 -2.30
C MET A 169 6.45 -15.37 -0.82
N LEU A 170 7.25 -15.91 0.11
CA LEU A 170 7.05 -15.67 1.55
C LEU A 170 7.50 -14.28 2.01
N HIS A 171 8.36 -13.62 1.24
CA HIS A 171 8.96 -12.35 1.64
C HIS A 171 8.47 -11.16 0.82
N ARG A 172 7.55 -11.39 -0.11
CA ARG A 172 6.84 -10.34 -0.87
C ARG A 172 5.48 -10.05 -0.24
N ALA A 173 5.44 -10.02 1.09
CA ALA A 173 4.23 -9.71 1.85
C ALA A 173 4.46 -8.45 2.65
N MET A 174 3.48 -7.56 2.61
CA MET A 174 3.42 -6.35 3.42
C MET A 174 2.70 -6.65 4.72
N TYR A 175 3.18 -6.07 5.82
CA TYR A 175 2.39 -6.00 7.05
C TYR A 175 1.37 -4.88 6.88
N VAL A 176 0.09 -5.23 6.92
CA VAL A 176 -0.98 -4.25 6.71
C VAL A 176 -1.83 -4.10 7.95
N CYS A 177 -2.27 -2.87 8.18
CA CYS A 177 -3.12 -2.48 9.28
C CYS A 177 -4.48 -2.06 8.70
N VAL A 178 -5.55 -2.77 9.10
CA VAL A 178 -6.91 -2.42 8.66
C VAL A 178 -7.36 -1.17 9.39
N CYS A 179 -7.58 -0.08 8.67
CA CYS A 179 -7.97 1.22 9.22
C CYS A 179 -9.47 1.41 9.32
N ALA A 180 -10.19 0.96 8.30
CA ALA A 180 -11.64 0.92 8.35
C ALA A 180 -12.17 -0.23 7.51
N ASN A 181 -13.34 -0.73 7.92
CA ASN A 181 -14.14 -1.62 7.11
C ASN A 181 -15.36 -0.86 6.60
N LEU A 182 -15.34 -0.57 5.31
CA LEU A 182 -16.38 0.13 4.57
C LEU A 182 -17.29 -0.84 3.80
N ASP A 183 -17.06 -2.15 3.92
CA ASP A 183 -17.94 -3.21 3.42
C ASP A 183 -19.19 -3.33 4.30
N ILE A 184 -19.91 -2.22 4.41
CA ILE A 184 -21.16 -2.16 5.15
C ILE A 184 -22.23 -2.73 4.22
N LYS A 185 -22.75 -3.92 4.57
CA LYS A 185 -23.91 -4.57 3.93
C LYS A 185 -25.20 -3.72 3.91
N ASN A 186 -25.16 -2.49 4.41
CA ASN A 186 -26.29 -1.56 4.42
C ASN A 186 -26.22 -0.65 3.20
N ASN A 187 -27.04 -1.00 2.21
CA ASN A 187 -27.61 -0.31 1.05
C ASN A 187 -27.56 1.24 0.87
N MET A 188 -26.84 2.04 1.65
CA MET A 188 -26.91 3.51 1.58
C MET A 188 -25.60 4.25 1.25
N LEU A 189 -24.43 3.58 1.23
CA LEU A 189 -23.13 4.27 1.03
C LEU A 189 -22.40 3.96 -0.30
N HIS A 190 -23.06 3.31 -1.25
CA HIS A 190 -22.50 3.05 -2.60
C HIS A 190 -22.27 4.31 -3.46
N ARG A 191 -22.50 5.52 -2.95
CA ARG A 191 -22.41 6.77 -3.74
C ARG A 191 -21.19 7.65 -3.45
N ALA A 192 -20.40 7.39 -2.41
CA ALA A 192 -19.35 8.32 -1.98
C ALA A 192 -17.91 7.93 -2.37
N MET A 193 -17.68 6.72 -2.91
CA MET A 193 -16.34 6.27 -3.31
C MET A 193 -16.25 6.07 -4.83
N TYR A 194 -16.74 7.06 -5.60
CA TYR A 194 -16.32 7.23 -6.98
C TYR A 194 -15.14 8.19 -6.96
N VAL A 195 -13.93 7.63 -6.97
CA VAL A 195 -12.74 8.37 -7.39
C VAL A 195 -12.87 8.51 -8.91
N CYS A 196 -12.87 9.74 -9.40
CA CYS A 196 -12.86 10.03 -10.83
C CYS A 196 -11.69 9.30 -11.50
N VAL A 197 -12.01 8.46 -12.49
CA VAL A 197 -11.05 7.91 -13.46
C VAL A 197 -11.08 8.80 -14.69
#